data_AF-A0A9D8DP58-F1
#
_entry.id   AF-A0A9D8DP58-F1
#
_cell.length_a   1.000
_cell.length_b   1.000
_cell.length_c   1.000
_cell.angle_alpha   90.00
_cell.angle_beta   90.00
_cell.angle_gamma   90.00
#
_symmetry.space_group_name_H-M   'P 1'
#
loop_
_entity.id
_entity.type
_entity.pdbx_description
1 polymer ?
#
loop_
_entity_poly.entity_id
_entity_poly.type
_entity_poly.pdbx_seq_one_letter_code
_entity_poly.pdbx_strand_id
1 'polypeptide(L)'
;AYGSARYRVAGTEIVTPDRIDVVEDNGDDRLTLTTCHPRFSDRERLIVWADLEAPPTVAAPVPVSSSRTVGGVSTAVLVEAEPTTWPGTIGWGLATATLVAGATVLARRPRLLLTRVAVRAVATPPALVGLYLCFVNLERRLPLY
;
A
#
# COMPACT_ATOMS: atom_id res chain seq x y z
N ALA A 1 -9.85 -12.16 16.60
CA ALA A 1 -10.96 -13.04 16.18
C ALA A 1 -11.63 -12.40 14.98
N TYR A 2 -11.87 -13.15 13.91
CA TYR A 2 -12.61 -12.66 12.75
C TYR A 2 -14.10 -12.95 12.95
N GLY A 3 -14.96 -12.01 12.56
CA GLY A 3 -16.42 -12.15 12.60
C GLY A 3 -17.00 -12.32 11.21
N SER A 4 -18.16 -12.94 11.10
CA SER A 4 -18.93 -13.00 9.85
C SER A 4 -20.20 -12.16 9.99
N ALA A 5 -20.53 -11.37 8.98
CA ALA A 5 -21.72 -10.52 8.92
C ALA A 5 -22.49 -10.81 7.62
N ARG A 6 -23.82 -10.68 7.67
CA ARG A 6 -24.71 -10.88 6.51
C ARG A 6 -25.38 -9.56 6.17
N TYR A 7 -25.29 -9.17 4.91
CA TYR A 7 -25.89 -7.94 4.39
C TYR A 7 -26.88 -8.27 3.27
N ARG A 8 -27.95 -7.49 3.19
CA ARG A 8 -28.98 -7.56 2.15
C ARG A 8 -28.88 -6.34 1.25
N VAL A 9 -28.81 -6.55 -0.06
CA VAL A 9 -28.77 -5.45 -1.03
C VAL A 9 -30.06 -4.63 -0.93
N ALA A 10 -29.89 -3.32 -0.68
CA ALA A 10 -30.95 -2.35 -0.54
C ALA A 10 -31.17 -1.53 -1.83
N GLY A 11 -30.11 -1.26 -2.58
CA GLY A 11 -30.21 -0.51 -3.83
C GLY A 11 -28.90 -0.39 -4.61
N THR A 12 -28.99 0.18 -5.81
CA THR A 12 -27.86 0.45 -6.69
C THR A 12 -27.98 1.82 -7.37
N GLU A 13 -26.84 2.46 -7.64
CA GLU A 13 -26.76 3.74 -8.36
C GLU A 13 -25.49 3.79 -9.21
N ILE A 14 -25.57 4.42 -10.38
CA ILE A 14 -24.41 4.72 -11.22
C ILE A 14 -24.05 6.20 -11.02
N VAL A 15 -22.81 6.46 -10.64
CA VAL A 15 -22.32 7.80 -10.30
C VAL A 15 -21.07 8.14 -11.12
N THR A 16 -20.72 9.43 -11.18
CA THR A 16 -19.44 9.85 -11.76
C THR A 16 -18.27 9.48 -10.84
N PRO A 17 -17.04 9.31 -11.37
CA PRO A 17 -15.89 8.88 -10.58
C PRO A 17 -15.54 9.86 -9.45
N ASP A 18 -15.79 11.15 -9.66
CA ASP A 18 -15.49 12.24 -8.72
C ASP A 18 -16.47 12.31 -7.53
N ARG A 19 -17.55 11.52 -7.55
CA ARG A 19 -18.58 11.47 -6.51
C ARG A 19 -18.07 10.65 -5.31
N ILE A 20 -17.52 11.33 -4.31
CA ILE A 20 -16.89 10.72 -3.12
C ILE A 20 -17.85 10.59 -1.93
N ASP A 21 -18.91 11.39 -1.91
CA ASP A 21 -19.97 11.45 -0.89
C ASP A 21 -20.67 10.10 -0.65
N VAL A 22 -20.72 9.23 -1.66
CA VAL A 22 -21.36 7.90 -1.50
C VAL A 22 -20.64 6.93 -0.58
N VAL A 23 -19.37 7.18 -0.23
CA VAL A 23 -18.59 6.33 0.69
C VAL A 23 -18.50 6.97 2.08
N GLU A 24 -19.08 8.17 2.26
CA GLU A 24 -19.10 8.82 3.56
C GLU A 24 -19.96 8.05 4.57
N ASP A 25 -19.62 8.22 5.85
CA ASP A 25 -20.37 7.63 6.95
C ASP A 25 -21.75 8.30 7.07
N ASN A 26 -22.80 7.50 6.92
CA ASN A 26 -24.20 7.95 7.00
C ASN A 26 -24.82 7.71 8.39
N GLY A 27 -24.06 7.16 9.35
CA GLY A 27 -24.51 6.89 10.72
C GLY A 27 -25.38 5.65 10.88
N ASP A 28 -25.36 4.74 9.90
CA ASP A 28 -26.09 3.47 9.89
C ASP A 28 -25.19 2.28 9.53
N ASP A 29 -25.68 1.07 9.83
CA ASP A 29 -24.95 -0.19 9.57
C ASP A 29 -25.08 -0.63 8.10
N ARG A 30 -24.77 0.29 7.17
CA ARG A 30 -24.77 0.01 5.73
C ARG A 30 -23.39 -0.38 5.22
N LEU A 31 -23.37 -1.33 4.29
CA LEU A 31 -22.19 -1.67 3.49
C LEU A 31 -22.31 -1.04 2.11
N THR A 32 -21.35 -0.20 1.73
CA THR A 32 -21.24 0.37 0.38
C THR A 32 -20.17 -0.37 -0.42
N LEU A 33 -20.56 -1.01 -1.50
CA LEU A 33 -19.64 -1.60 -2.48
C LEU A 33 -19.51 -0.68 -3.69
N THR A 34 -18.29 -0.56 -4.20
CA THR A 34 -17.98 0.32 -5.32
C THR A 34 -17.14 -0.42 -6.35
N THR A 35 -17.51 -0.28 -7.62
CA THR A 35 -16.75 -0.83 -8.74
C THR A 35 -16.84 0.07 -9.97
N CYS A 36 -15.88 -0.05 -10.88
CA CYS A 36 -15.92 0.71 -12.12
C CYS A 36 -17.08 0.26 -13.02
N HIS A 37 -17.65 1.21 -13.77
CA HIS A 37 -18.73 0.97 -14.70
C HIS A 37 -18.56 1.83 -15.96
N PRO A 38 -18.87 1.33 -17.17
CA PRO A 38 -19.14 -0.06 -17.54
C PRO A 38 -17.90 -0.97 -17.43
N ARG A 39 -18.06 -2.27 -17.72
CA ARG A 39 -16.97 -3.24 -17.64
C ARG A 39 -15.76 -2.80 -18.47
N PHE A 40 -14.57 -2.82 -17.86
CA PHE A 40 -13.30 -2.33 -18.43
C PHE A 40 -13.24 -0.83 -18.73
N SER A 41 -14.11 -0.04 -18.10
CA SER A 41 -14.11 1.42 -18.17
C SER A 41 -14.23 1.99 -16.75
N ASP A 42 -13.68 3.17 -16.55
CA ASP A 42 -13.70 3.97 -15.32
C ASP A 42 -14.47 5.29 -15.50
N ARG A 43 -15.31 5.38 -16.55
CA ARG A 43 -16.07 6.60 -16.87
C ARG A 43 -17.12 6.88 -15.82
N GLU A 44 -17.64 5.83 -15.18
CA GLU A 44 -18.64 5.87 -14.13
C GLU A 44 -18.31 4.81 -13.07
N ARG A 45 -19.06 4.83 -11.98
CA ARG A 45 -18.91 3.91 -10.86
C ARG A 45 -20.26 3.35 -10.49
N LEU A 46 -20.35 2.03 -10.37
CA LEU A 46 -21.54 1.37 -9.83
C LEU A 46 -21.41 1.27 -8.32
N ILE A 47 -22.36 1.87 -7.62
CA ILE A 47 -22.52 1.84 -6.17
C ILE A 47 -23.62 0.84 -5.84
N VAL A 48 -23.35 -0.02 -4.86
CA VAL A 48 -24.33 -0.95 -4.31
C VAL A 48 -24.38 -0.73 -2.80
N TRP A 49 -25.57 -0.43 -2.27
CA TRP A 49 -25.79 -0.35 -0.83
C TRP A 49 -26.43 -1.63 -0.33
N ALA A 50 -25.98 -2.10 0.83
CA ALA A 50 -26.54 -3.26 1.49
C ALA A 50 -26.70 -3.03 3.00
N ASP A 51 -27.87 -3.35 3.54
CA ASP A 51 -28.18 -3.19 4.96
C ASP A 51 -27.80 -4.46 5.74
N LEU A 52 -27.30 -4.31 6.96
CA LEU A 52 -27.00 -5.43 7.84
C LEU A 52 -28.28 -6.21 8.21
N GLU A 53 -28.34 -7.50 7.90
CA GLU A 53 -29.56 -8.31 8.13
C GLU A 53 -29.80 -8.64 9.61
N ALA A 54 -28.74 -8.75 10.40
CA ALA A 54 -28.81 -9.00 11.83
C ALA A 54 -27.53 -8.49 12.51
N PRO A 55 -27.63 -7.96 13.75
CA PRO A 55 -26.45 -7.62 14.54
C PRO A 55 -25.56 -8.86 14.65
N PRO A 56 -24.23 -8.74 14.47
CA PRO A 56 -23.34 -9.89 14.47
C PRO A 56 -23.55 -10.68 15.76
N THR A 57 -23.76 -11.99 15.63
CA THR A 57 -23.79 -12.90 16.79
C THR A 57 -22.53 -12.64 17.58
N VAL A 58 -22.68 -12.01 18.74
CA VAL A 58 -21.57 -11.64 19.62
C VAL A 58 -20.79 -12.91 19.91
N ALA A 59 -19.64 -13.09 19.26
CA ALA A 59 -18.61 -13.95 19.78
C ALA A 59 -18.33 -13.41 21.19
N ALA A 60 -18.41 -14.31 22.18
CA ALA A 60 -18.35 -14.09 23.63
C ALA A 60 -17.66 -12.78 24.04
N PRO A 61 -18.20 -12.05 25.04
CA PRO A 61 -17.69 -10.74 25.44
C PRO A 61 -16.18 -10.82 25.60
N VAL A 62 -15.46 -10.24 24.63
CA VAL A 62 -14.05 -9.95 24.82
C VAL A 62 -14.02 -9.00 26.01
N PRO A 63 -13.32 -9.35 27.12
CA PRO A 63 -13.18 -8.41 28.21
C PRO A 63 -12.58 -7.15 27.60
N VAL A 64 -13.31 -6.05 27.71
CA VAL A 64 -12.81 -4.71 27.42
C VAL A 64 -11.48 -4.61 28.14
N SER A 65 -10.39 -4.73 27.38
CA SER A 65 -9.07 -4.55 27.93
C SER A 65 -8.98 -3.07 28.22
N SER A 66 -9.30 -2.74 29.47
CA SER A 66 -9.04 -1.47 30.11
C SER A 66 -7.73 -0.93 29.55
N SER A 67 -7.79 0.28 29.01
CA SER A 67 -6.63 1.06 28.59
C SER A 67 -5.56 0.92 29.67
N ARG A 68 -4.61 0.01 29.44
CA ARG A 68 -3.50 -0.17 30.35
C ARG A 68 -2.70 1.10 30.18
N THR A 69 -2.80 1.95 31.20
CA THR A 69 -1.88 3.04 31.50
C THR A 69 -0.54 2.75 30.82
N VAL A 70 -0.19 3.54 29.82
CA VAL A 70 1.16 3.58 29.27
C VAL A 70 2.00 4.24 30.35
N GLY A 71 2.27 3.46 31.40
CA GLY A 71 3.29 3.73 32.38
C GLY A 71 4.61 3.70 31.64
N GLY A 72 5.33 4.81 31.74
CA GLY A 72 6.56 5.14 31.04
C GLY A 72 7.32 3.93 30.52
N VAL A 73 7.34 3.81 29.20
CA VAL A 73 8.41 3.07 28.54
C VAL A 73 9.64 3.95 28.73
N SER A 74 10.47 3.57 29.69
CA SER A 74 11.82 4.08 29.84
C SER A 74 12.46 4.13 28.46
N THR A 75 12.81 5.34 28.03
CA THR A 75 13.74 5.63 26.92
C THR A 75 15.13 5.11 27.30
N ALA A 76 15.23 3.79 27.44
CA ALA A 76 16.41 3.05 27.83
C ALA A 76 16.46 1.67 27.14
N VAL A 77 15.65 1.44 26.11
CA VAL A 77 16.19 0.78 24.93
C VAL A 77 16.89 1.89 24.16
N LEU A 78 18.07 2.24 24.66
CA LEU A 78 19.10 2.74 23.79
C LEU A 78 19.23 1.63 22.74
N VAL A 79 18.64 1.87 21.57
CA VAL A 79 19.22 1.39 20.34
C VAL A 79 20.67 1.80 20.52
N GLU A 80 21.52 0.82 20.82
CA GLU A 80 22.94 0.93 20.51
C GLU A 80 22.94 1.29 19.03
N ALA A 81 22.96 2.60 18.77
CA ALA A 81 23.42 3.15 17.54
C ALA A 81 24.88 2.71 17.51
N GLU A 82 25.10 1.48 17.06
CA GLU A 82 26.40 0.91 16.80
C GLU A 82 27.07 1.92 15.87
N PRO A 83 28.08 2.69 16.33
CA PRO A 83 28.53 3.90 15.64
C PRO A 83 29.29 3.65 14.33
N THR A 84 29.18 2.47 13.70
CA THR A 84 30.10 2.06 12.64
C THR A 84 29.49 1.31 11.45
N THR A 85 28.17 1.10 11.38
CA THR A 85 27.50 0.47 10.21
C THR A 85 26.70 1.42 9.32
N TRP A 86 26.77 2.73 9.56
CA TRP A 86 26.22 3.79 8.69
C TRP A 86 27.27 4.71 8.02
N PRO A 87 28.41 4.16 7.56
CA PRO A 87 29.07 4.64 6.33
C PRO A 87 28.89 3.69 5.15
N GLY A 88 28.53 2.42 5.42
CA GLY A 88 28.44 1.38 4.40
C GLY A 88 27.30 1.61 3.42
N THR A 89 26.07 1.77 3.92
CA THR A 89 24.86 1.78 3.07
C THR A 89 24.79 3.02 2.19
N ILE A 90 25.13 4.20 2.73
CA ILE A 90 25.23 5.45 1.95
C ILE A 90 26.42 5.37 0.97
N GLY A 91 27.53 4.75 1.39
CA GLY A 91 28.69 4.51 0.53
C GLY A 91 28.37 3.64 -0.67
N TRP A 92 27.65 2.53 -0.49
CA TRP A 92 27.19 1.67 -1.58
C TRP A 92 26.16 2.36 -2.48
N GLY A 93 25.28 3.19 -1.91
CA GLY A 93 24.36 4.04 -2.67
C GLY A 93 25.09 5.05 -3.58
N LEU A 94 26.11 5.73 -3.07
CA LEU A 94 26.92 6.67 -3.85
C LEU A 94 27.84 5.95 -4.86
N ALA A 95 28.36 4.78 -4.50
CA ALA A 95 29.18 3.96 -5.40
C ALA A 95 28.36 3.48 -6.61
N THR A 96 27.13 3.02 -6.39
CA THR A 96 26.24 2.61 -7.49
C THR A 96 25.81 3.81 -8.33
N ALA A 97 25.48 4.95 -7.70
CA ALA A 97 25.13 6.17 -8.40
C ALA A 97 26.28 6.71 -9.28
N THR A 98 27.52 6.67 -8.79
CA THR A 98 28.70 7.11 -9.56
C THR A 98 29.03 6.18 -10.71
N LEU A 99 28.89 4.86 -10.53
CA LEU A 99 29.08 3.87 -11.59
C LEU A 99 28.01 4.02 -12.70
N VAL A 100 26.75 4.25 -12.31
CA VAL A 100 25.63 4.54 -13.24
C VAL A 100 25.83 5.88 -13.94
N ALA A 101 26.23 6.94 -13.24
CA ALA A 101 26.53 8.23 -13.84
C ALA A 101 27.70 8.15 -14.83
N GLY A 102 28.78 7.43 -14.46
CA GLY A 102 29.92 7.18 -15.35
C GLY A 102 29.51 6.43 -16.62
N ALA A 103 28.71 5.36 -16.48
CA ALA A 103 28.20 4.59 -17.61
C ALA A 103 27.26 5.41 -18.51
N THR A 104 26.37 6.24 -17.93
CA THR A 104 25.44 7.10 -18.69
C THR A 104 26.13 8.27 -19.38
N VAL A 105 27.15 8.87 -18.77
CA VAL A 105 27.99 9.90 -19.41
C VAL A 105 28.83 9.30 -20.52
N LEU A 106 29.38 8.08 -20.33
CA LEU A 106 30.09 7.36 -21.37
C LEU A 106 29.16 6.91 -22.52
N ALA A 107 27.89 6.62 -22.21
CA ALA A 107 26.82 6.33 -23.18
C ALA A 107 26.32 7.55 -23.97
N ARG A 108 26.66 8.78 -23.56
CA ARG A 108 26.43 9.99 -24.37
C ARG A 108 27.42 10.13 -25.54
N ARG A 109 28.45 9.27 -25.62
CA ARG A 109 29.26 9.17 -26.84
C ARG A 109 28.40 8.62 -27.98
N PRO A 110 28.29 9.33 -29.11
CA PRO A 110 27.24 9.11 -30.12
C PRO A 110 27.38 7.85 -30.98
N ARG A 111 28.30 6.93 -30.64
CA ARG A 111 28.66 5.79 -31.51
C ARG A 111 27.98 4.46 -31.17
N LEU A 112 27.14 4.36 -30.14
CA LEU A 112 26.60 3.06 -29.74
C LEU A 112 25.14 3.19 -29.27
N LEU A 113 24.20 2.99 -30.22
CA LEU A 113 22.79 2.71 -29.92
C LEU A 113 22.65 1.55 -28.91
N LEU A 114 23.61 0.62 -28.92
CA LEU A 114 23.77 -0.45 -27.93
C LEU A 114 23.91 0.07 -26.50
N THR A 115 24.54 1.22 -26.26
CA THR A 115 24.74 1.73 -24.89
C THR A 115 23.44 2.24 -24.27
N ARG A 116 22.47 2.67 -25.08
CA ARG A 116 21.12 3.01 -24.59
C ARG A 116 20.34 1.76 -24.15
N VAL A 117 20.53 0.64 -24.84
CA VAL A 117 19.96 -0.66 -24.46
C VAL A 117 20.67 -1.22 -23.24
N ALA A 118 22.00 -1.12 -23.18
CA ALA A 118 22.79 -1.56 -22.03
C ALA A 118 22.47 -0.76 -20.76
N VAL A 119 22.31 0.56 -20.84
CA VAL A 119 21.89 1.39 -19.70
C VAL A 119 20.50 1.00 -19.21
N ARG A 120 19.55 0.75 -20.11
CA ARG A 120 18.22 0.25 -19.73
C ARG A 120 18.31 -1.12 -19.08
N ALA A 121 19.08 -2.05 -19.65
CA ALA A 121 19.27 -3.39 -19.11
C ALA A 121 19.92 -3.42 -17.70
N VAL A 122 20.78 -2.45 -17.38
CA VAL A 122 21.41 -2.34 -16.06
C VAL A 122 20.51 -1.63 -15.04
N ALA A 123 19.73 -0.63 -15.47
CA ALA A 123 18.83 0.12 -14.59
C ALA A 123 17.52 -0.65 -14.27
N THR A 124 17.06 -1.52 -15.17
CA THR A 124 15.84 -2.31 -14.98
C THR A 124 15.87 -3.25 -13.77
N PRO A 125 16.91 -4.08 -13.52
CA PRO A 125 16.90 -5.00 -12.39
C PRO A 125 16.74 -4.34 -11.01
N PRO A 126 17.48 -3.28 -10.62
CA PRO A 126 17.27 -2.63 -9.32
C PRO A 126 15.90 -1.95 -9.21
N ALA A 127 15.36 -1.40 -10.30
CA ALA A 127 14.00 -0.85 -10.31
C ALA A 127 12.94 -1.94 -10.09
N LEU A 128 13.09 -3.10 -10.72
CA LEU A 128 12.20 -4.25 -10.53
C LEU A 128 12.29 -4.82 -9.10
N VAL A 129 13.49 -4.89 -8.52
CA VAL A 129 13.67 -5.31 -7.12
C VAL A 129 13.01 -4.33 -6.15
N GLY A 130 13.18 -3.03 -6.35
CA GLY A 130 12.51 -2.00 -5.54
C GLY A 130 10.98 -2.09 -5.64
N LEU A 131 10.46 -2.25 -6.85
CA LEU A 131 9.03 -2.45 -7.09
C LEU A 131 8.50 -3.72 -6.42
N TYR A 132 9.25 -4.83 -6.51
CA TYR A 132 8.90 -6.10 -5.85
C TYR A 132 8.84 -5.96 -4.33
N LEU A 133 9.83 -5.31 -3.72
CA LEU A 133 9.83 -5.08 -2.27
C LEU A 133 8.69 -4.16 -1.82
N CYS A 134 8.35 -3.16 -2.63
CA CYS A 134 7.18 -2.32 -2.41
C CYS A 134 5.90 -3.16 -2.44
N PHE A 135 5.75 -4.02 -3.46
CA PHE A 135 4.60 -4.90 -3.62
C PHE A 135 4.45 -5.86 -2.43
N VAL A 136 5.51 -6.55 -2.01
CA VAL A 136 5.49 -7.45 -0.84
C VAL A 136 5.17 -6.70 0.46
N ASN A 137 5.66 -5.46 0.63
CA ASN A 137 5.29 -4.65 1.78
C ASN A 137 3.83 -4.17 1.72
N LEU A 138 3.32 -3.88 0.52
CA LEU A 138 1.93 -3.50 0.30
C LEU A 138 1.01 -4.68 0.59
N GLU A 139 1.34 -5.88 0.12
CA GLU A 139 0.63 -7.13 0.42
C GLU A 139 0.59 -7.46 1.91
N ARG A 140 1.67 -7.20 2.65
CA ARG A 140 1.67 -7.35 4.12
C ARG A 140 0.75 -6.35 4.82
N ARG A 141 0.46 -5.21 4.19
CA ARG A 141 -0.40 -4.15 4.74
C ARG A 141 -1.84 -4.24 4.25
N LEU A 142 -2.07 -4.97 3.16
CA LEU A 142 -3.41 -5.37 2.77
C LEU A 142 -3.90 -6.37 3.83
N PRO A 143 -4.91 -6.02 4.63
CA PRO A 143 -5.54 -7.02 5.47
C PRO A 143 -6.06 -8.13 4.55
N LEU A 144 -5.61 -9.37 4.79
CA LEU A 144 -6.17 -10.55 4.15
C LEU A 144 -7.63 -10.63 4.60
N TYR A 145 -8.54 -10.22 3.70
CA TYR A 145 -9.98 -10.28 3.87
C TYR A 145 -10.49 -11.71 3.63
#